data_AF-A0A3D4VZF6-F1
#
_entry.id   AF-A0A3D4VZF6-F1
#
_cell.length_a   1.000
_cell.length_b   1.000
_cell.length_c   1.000
_cell.angle_alpha   90.00
_cell.angle_beta   90.00
_cell.angle_gamma   90.00
#
_symmetry.space_group_name_H-M   'P 1'
#
loop_
_entity.id
_entity.type
_entity.pdbx_description
1 polymer ?
#
loop_
_entity_poly.entity_id
_entity_poly.type
_entity_poly.pdbx_seq_one_letter_code
_entity_poly.pdbx_strand_id
1 'polypeptide(L)'
;IKELILPMARAGAEPSGAMGTDTPLAVLSDQHPPLFNYFKQRFAQVTNPPIDAIREKVVTSTSVYVGAHGNLLEDKPENCKVLKVQNPILTSTDLLKIKHMNVPGFKTATVSINYYKNTSLEKAIDRVFLEVDRAYKDGANIIILSDRDIDEYHVSIPSLLAVSAVSQYLIRTKKSTAMALILESAEPHEVHHFATLLGYGACAVNPYLAHDTIAQLIDEGLLDKDYYAAVDDYNKAVLNGIVKIASKMGISTIQSYQSSQIFEAVGISKDVIDKYFTGTVSRVGGIGLEDIQADVEAAHNAAFDPLGLDINMELADGGAHKFRSGKEEHLFTPQTIHLFQKACFTGDYKAFKDFTRTVDNMGAEGMHLRSLLDFSYDPNGGIPLEEVEPVSSIVKRFKAAAMSYGALSSEAHETIAIALNRLGGRSNTGEGGEPEERYQSESNSKIKQVASARFGVTSKYLVSAEEIQIKLAQGAKPGEGGNLPGAKVYP
;
A
#
# COMPACT_ATOMS: atom_id res chain seq x y z
N ILE A 1 8.43 12.24 4.60
CA ILE A 1 8.57 12.89 5.94
C ILE A 1 7.31 13.67 6.36
N LYS A 2 6.98 14.81 5.74
CA LYS A 2 5.91 15.73 6.19
C LYS A 2 4.50 15.14 6.20
N GLU A 3 4.16 14.33 5.20
CA GLU A 3 2.81 13.81 5.02
C GLU A 3 2.56 12.49 5.79
N LEU A 4 3.60 11.77 6.20
CA LEU A 4 3.48 10.42 6.81
C LEU A 4 4.18 10.32 8.18
N ILE A 5 5.51 10.45 8.22
CA ILE A 5 6.31 10.28 9.46
C ILE A 5 5.91 11.30 10.52
N LEU A 6 5.86 12.59 10.18
CA LEU A 6 5.54 13.65 11.14
C LEU A 6 4.12 13.49 11.74
N PRO A 7 3.05 13.27 10.96
CA PRO A 7 1.72 12.99 11.50
C PRO A 7 1.67 11.75 12.41
N MET A 8 2.33 10.66 12.03
CA MET A 8 2.38 9.44 12.84
C MET A 8 3.09 9.66 14.18
N ALA A 9 4.24 10.34 14.17
CA ALA A 9 4.99 10.67 15.40
C ALA A 9 4.24 11.67 16.30
N ARG A 10 3.47 12.58 15.69
CA ARG A 10 2.67 13.58 16.42
C ARG A 10 1.43 12.96 17.07
N ALA A 11 0.63 12.23 16.31
CA ALA A 11 -0.72 11.82 16.70
C ALA A 11 -0.87 10.33 17.06
N GLY A 12 0.15 9.49 16.81
CA GLY A 12 0.08 8.05 17.08
C GLY A 12 -0.87 7.28 16.17
N ALA A 13 -1.27 7.89 15.03
CA ALA A 13 -2.19 7.32 14.06
C ALA A 13 -1.75 7.63 12.63
N GLU A 14 -2.05 6.71 11.71
CA GLU A 14 -1.84 6.92 10.28
C GLU A 14 -2.71 8.11 9.79
N PRO A 15 -2.16 9.02 8.99
CA PRO A 15 -2.91 10.15 8.45
C PRO A 15 -4.02 9.66 7.50
N SER A 16 -5.16 10.34 7.54
CA SER A 16 -6.27 10.05 6.62
C SER A 16 -6.13 10.85 5.33
N GLY A 17 -6.38 10.19 4.20
CA GLY A 17 -6.46 10.81 2.87
C GLY A 17 -7.87 10.80 2.27
N ALA A 18 -8.03 11.47 1.14
CA ALA A 18 -9.26 11.48 0.35
C ALA A 18 -8.93 11.43 -1.15
N MET A 19 -9.95 11.20 -1.98
CA MET A 19 -9.82 10.89 -3.42
C MET A 19 -9.16 9.53 -3.70
N GLY A 20 -9.14 9.13 -4.97
CA GLY A 20 -8.52 7.89 -5.42
C GLY A 20 -7.05 8.10 -5.81
N THR A 21 -6.30 7.01 -5.94
CA THR A 21 -4.96 7.03 -6.53
C THR A 21 -5.08 7.20 -8.03
N ASP A 22 -4.54 8.30 -8.55
CA ASP A 22 -4.55 8.66 -9.97
C ASP A 22 -3.14 8.79 -10.57
N THR A 23 -2.13 8.29 -9.85
CA THR A 23 -0.76 8.12 -10.32
C THR A 23 -0.59 6.82 -11.12
N PRO A 24 0.49 6.67 -11.92
CA PRO A 24 0.80 5.43 -12.63
C PRO A 24 0.90 4.20 -11.70
N LEU A 25 0.76 3.02 -12.29
CA LEU A 25 1.21 1.79 -11.63
C LEU A 25 2.74 1.84 -11.46
N ALA A 26 3.27 1.19 -10.43
CA ALA A 26 4.70 1.26 -10.09
C ALA A 26 5.62 0.89 -11.27
N VAL A 27 5.26 -0.16 -12.02
CA VAL A 27 5.97 -0.63 -13.21
C VAL A 27 5.93 0.33 -14.42
N LEU A 28 5.06 1.33 -14.37
CA LEU A 28 4.89 2.34 -15.42
C LEU A 28 5.22 3.75 -14.94
N SER A 29 5.79 3.89 -13.73
CA SER A 29 6.21 5.17 -13.18
C SER A 29 7.68 5.39 -13.50
N ASP A 30 8.00 6.58 -14.01
CA ASP A 30 9.38 7.02 -14.25
C ASP A 30 10.06 7.55 -12.97
N GLN A 31 9.38 7.52 -11.82
CA GLN A 31 9.93 7.97 -10.53
C GLN A 31 10.64 6.86 -9.74
N HIS A 32 10.87 5.69 -10.35
CA HIS A 32 11.55 4.54 -9.73
C HIS A 32 11.02 4.20 -8.32
N PRO A 33 9.71 3.91 -8.19
CA PRO A 33 9.10 3.72 -6.89
C PRO A 33 9.70 2.51 -6.15
N PRO A 34 9.77 2.52 -4.80
CA PRO A 34 10.31 1.42 -4.03
C PRO A 34 9.62 0.08 -4.34
N LEU A 35 10.35 -1.03 -4.18
CA LEU A 35 9.87 -2.38 -4.49
C LEU A 35 8.54 -2.71 -3.77
N PHE A 36 8.31 -2.13 -2.59
CA PHE A 36 7.04 -2.22 -1.86
C PHE A 36 5.82 -1.89 -2.71
N ASN A 37 5.90 -0.87 -3.58
CA ASN A 37 4.77 -0.33 -4.32
C ASN A 37 4.23 -1.29 -5.39
N TYR A 38 5.01 -2.31 -5.76
CA TYR A 38 4.61 -3.37 -6.67
C TYR A 38 3.69 -4.42 -6.01
N PHE A 39 3.64 -4.48 -4.68
CA PHE A 39 2.85 -5.46 -3.93
C PHE A 39 1.53 -4.84 -3.43
N LYS A 40 0.40 -5.29 -3.95
CA LYS A 40 -0.92 -4.82 -3.53
C LYS A 40 -1.49 -5.73 -2.44
N GLN A 41 -1.97 -5.12 -1.35
CA GLN A 41 -2.59 -5.83 -0.24
C GLN A 41 -3.81 -6.62 -0.73
N ARG A 42 -3.87 -7.92 -0.43
CA ARG A 42 -5.09 -8.72 -0.64
C ARG A 42 -6.06 -8.49 0.50
N PHE A 43 -7.34 -8.69 0.22
CA PHE A 43 -8.41 -8.52 1.19
C PHE A 43 -9.50 -9.56 0.93
N ALA A 44 -10.24 -9.90 1.98
CA ALA A 44 -11.32 -10.86 1.89
C ALA A 44 -12.57 -10.21 1.28
N GLN A 45 -13.27 -10.97 0.44
CA GLN A 45 -14.56 -10.59 -0.12
C GLN A 45 -15.43 -11.83 -0.23
N VAL A 46 -16.65 -11.77 0.33
CA VAL A 46 -17.65 -12.86 0.33
C VAL A 46 -17.24 -14.11 1.13
N THR A 47 -16.10 -14.72 0.80
CA THR A 47 -15.65 -16.02 1.32
C THR A 47 -15.49 -16.03 2.84
N ASN A 48 -14.99 -14.94 3.39
CA ASN A 48 -14.80 -14.72 4.81
C ASN A 48 -14.92 -13.23 5.13
N PRO A 49 -15.38 -12.86 6.32
CA PRO A 49 -15.52 -11.46 6.71
C PRO A 49 -14.16 -10.86 7.16
N PRO A 50 -13.92 -9.57 6.91
CA PRO A 50 -12.90 -8.81 7.63
C PRO A 50 -13.29 -8.60 9.11
N ILE A 51 -12.32 -8.24 9.95
CA ILE A 51 -12.51 -7.98 11.38
C ILE A 51 -12.39 -6.47 11.68
N ASP A 52 -13.15 -5.97 12.66
CA ASP A 52 -13.02 -4.60 13.17
C ASP A 52 -11.85 -4.50 14.16
N ALA A 53 -10.68 -4.07 13.69
CA ALA A 53 -9.46 -3.93 14.49
C ALA A 53 -9.58 -2.95 15.67
N ILE A 54 -10.60 -2.08 15.69
CA ILE A 54 -10.80 -1.08 16.74
C ILE A 54 -11.79 -1.62 17.78
N ARG A 55 -12.98 -2.03 17.35
CA ARG A 55 -14.05 -2.48 18.24
C ARG A 55 -13.84 -3.89 18.77
N GLU A 56 -13.19 -4.74 18.00
CA GLU A 56 -12.89 -6.13 18.36
C GLU A 56 -11.41 -6.31 18.75
N LYS A 57 -10.75 -5.23 19.21
CA LYS A 57 -9.33 -5.25 19.60
C LYS A 57 -8.96 -6.38 20.56
N VAL A 58 -9.88 -6.81 21.42
CA VAL A 58 -9.67 -7.91 22.37
C VAL A 58 -9.32 -9.25 21.71
N VAL A 59 -9.77 -9.49 20.47
CA VAL A 59 -9.42 -10.72 19.73
C VAL A 59 -8.13 -10.58 18.92
N THR A 60 -7.55 -9.36 18.87
CA THR A 60 -6.33 -9.10 18.11
C THR A 60 -5.08 -9.25 18.97
N SER A 61 -3.99 -9.73 18.37
CA SER A 61 -2.69 -9.84 19.03
C SER A 61 -1.57 -9.32 18.16
N THR A 62 -0.76 -8.44 18.73
CA THR A 62 0.42 -7.85 18.09
C THR A 62 1.72 -8.57 18.44
N SER A 63 1.67 -9.54 19.37
CA SER A 63 2.86 -10.21 19.85
C SER A 63 3.42 -11.17 18.80
N VAL A 64 4.75 -11.18 18.68
CA VAL A 64 5.53 -12.13 17.89
C VAL A 64 6.54 -12.84 18.78
N TYR A 65 7.02 -14.00 18.33
CA TYR A 65 7.99 -14.81 19.06
C TYR A 65 9.25 -14.94 18.22
N VAL A 66 10.40 -14.63 18.82
CA VAL A 66 11.72 -14.63 18.17
C VAL A 66 12.57 -15.73 18.79
N GLY A 67 13.09 -16.63 17.97
CA GLY A 67 13.97 -17.73 18.37
C GLY A 67 13.70 -18.98 17.55
N ALA A 68 14.33 -20.10 17.96
CA ALA A 68 14.05 -21.39 17.36
C ALA A 68 12.65 -21.87 17.77
N HIS A 69 11.85 -22.26 16.78
CA HIS A 69 10.60 -22.97 16.98
C HIS A 69 10.90 -24.38 17.49
N GLY A 70 10.28 -24.73 18.62
CA GLY A 70 10.38 -26.05 19.23
C GLY A 70 9.71 -27.17 18.43
N ASN A 71 9.81 -28.40 18.94
CA ASN A 71 9.16 -29.55 18.33
C ASN A 71 7.67 -29.57 18.70
N LEU A 72 6.80 -29.32 17.72
CA LEU A 72 5.35 -29.32 17.91
C LEU A 72 4.78 -30.67 18.38
N LEU A 73 5.47 -31.78 18.09
CA LEU A 73 4.99 -33.14 18.41
C LEU A 73 5.33 -33.59 19.83
N GLU A 74 6.19 -32.86 20.54
CA GLU A 74 6.65 -33.22 21.87
C GLU A 74 6.38 -32.07 22.85
N ASP A 75 5.67 -32.34 23.93
CA ASP A 75 5.44 -31.36 25.00
C ASP A 75 6.69 -31.27 25.89
N LYS A 76 7.54 -30.27 25.60
CA LYS A 76 8.84 -30.06 26.27
C LYS A 76 9.01 -28.59 26.68
N PRO A 77 9.53 -28.30 27.89
CA PRO A 77 9.79 -26.92 28.34
C PRO A 77 10.69 -26.11 27.41
N GLU A 78 11.59 -26.79 26.67
CA GLU A 78 12.47 -26.18 25.68
C GLU A 78 11.72 -25.46 24.56
N ASN A 79 10.51 -25.91 24.21
CA ASN A 79 9.68 -25.28 23.18
C ASN A 79 9.26 -23.85 23.54
N CYS A 80 9.25 -23.52 24.84
CA CYS A 80 8.91 -22.19 25.35
C CYS A 80 10.12 -21.24 25.41
N LYS A 81 11.32 -21.67 25.00
CA LYS A 81 12.54 -20.83 24.97
C LYS A 81 12.53 -19.90 23.76
N VAL A 82 11.61 -18.95 23.76
CA VAL A 82 11.45 -17.93 22.73
C VAL A 82 11.36 -16.54 23.36
N LEU A 83 11.87 -15.53 22.66
CA LEU A 83 11.72 -14.13 23.06
C LEU A 83 10.35 -13.63 22.60
N LYS A 84 9.47 -13.31 23.55
CA LYS A 84 8.18 -12.68 23.24
C LYS A 84 8.37 -11.18 23.05
N VAL A 85 8.08 -10.70 21.85
CA VAL A 85 8.12 -9.28 21.48
C VAL A 85 6.68 -8.80 21.31
N GLN A 86 6.28 -7.78 22.07
CA GLN A 86 4.90 -7.27 22.04
C GLN A 86 4.62 -6.36 20.83
N ASN A 87 5.63 -5.62 20.38
CA ASN A 87 5.58 -4.75 19.21
C ASN A 87 6.69 -5.18 18.23
N PRO A 88 6.35 -5.72 17.05
CA PRO A 88 7.34 -6.11 16.05
C PRO A 88 8.11 -4.92 15.46
N ILE A 89 7.69 -3.68 15.74
CA ILE A 89 8.44 -2.47 15.37
C ILE A 89 9.38 -2.13 16.53
N LEU A 90 10.65 -2.48 16.37
CA LEU A 90 11.68 -2.38 17.41
C LEU A 90 12.28 -0.98 17.42
N THR A 91 12.51 -0.42 18.60
CA THR A 91 13.42 0.73 18.76
C THR A 91 14.87 0.29 18.60
N SER A 92 15.77 1.23 18.29
CA SER A 92 17.22 0.96 18.25
C SER A 92 17.72 0.39 19.59
N THR A 93 17.15 0.86 20.70
CA THR A 93 17.42 0.34 22.04
C THR A 93 16.98 -1.12 22.20
N ASP A 94 15.82 -1.50 21.67
CA ASP A 94 15.35 -2.89 21.73
C ASP A 94 16.20 -3.81 20.87
N LEU A 95 16.60 -3.36 19.68
CA LEU A 95 17.51 -4.12 18.83
C LEU A 95 18.87 -4.33 19.50
N LEU A 96 19.43 -3.30 20.16
CA LEU A 96 20.67 -3.42 20.94
C LEU A 96 20.55 -4.43 22.09
N LYS A 97 19.42 -4.42 22.81
CA LYS A 97 19.14 -5.45 23.85
C LYS A 97 19.16 -6.85 23.26
N ILE A 98 18.54 -7.05 22.09
CA ILE A 98 18.53 -8.35 21.40
C ILE A 98 19.95 -8.73 20.97
N LYS A 99 20.68 -7.82 20.32
CA LYS A 99 22.02 -8.05 19.78
C LYS A 99 23.02 -8.48 20.86
N HIS A 100 22.97 -7.85 22.03
CA HIS A 100 23.90 -8.08 23.14
C HIS A 100 23.33 -8.97 24.25
N MET A 101 22.20 -9.64 24.00
CA MET A 101 21.60 -10.52 24.99
C MET A 101 22.53 -11.71 25.30
N ASN A 102 22.90 -11.87 26.57
CA ASN A 102 23.69 -13.00 27.07
C ASN A 102 22.79 -13.96 27.87
N VAL A 103 21.85 -14.60 27.17
CA VAL A 103 20.90 -15.56 27.76
C VAL A 103 21.11 -16.93 27.11
N PRO A 104 21.30 -18.01 27.89
CA PRO A 104 21.48 -19.35 27.35
C PRO A 104 20.37 -19.76 26.38
N GLY A 105 20.75 -20.27 25.22
CA GLY A 105 19.81 -20.69 24.18
C GLY A 105 19.46 -19.61 23.16
N PHE A 106 19.96 -18.38 23.30
CA PHE A 106 19.87 -17.35 22.28
C PHE A 106 21.25 -16.98 21.76
N LYS A 107 21.40 -16.95 20.43
CA LYS A 107 22.60 -16.48 19.77
C LYS A 107 22.20 -15.70 18.54
N THR A 108 22.61 -14.44 18.52
CA THR A 108 22.35 -13.50 17.43
C THR A 108 23.54 -13.45 16.47
N ALA A 109 23.25 -13.19 15.19
CA ALA A 109 24.25 -12.82 14.21
C ALA A 109 23.71 -11.71 13.31
N THR A 110 24.52 -10.70 13.05
CA THR A 110 24.20 -9.64 12.09
C THR A 110 24.81 -9.99 10.74
N VAL A 111 24.01 -9.95 9.68
CA VAL A 111 24.40 -10.20 8.30
C VAL A 111 24.14 -8.91 7.52
N SER A 112 25.17 -8.37 6.89
CA SER A 112 25.01 -7.15 6.09
C SER A 112 24.30 -7.49 4.77
N ILE A 113 23.32 -6.67 4.40
CA ILE A 113 22.68 -6.73 3.08
C ILE A 113 23.28 -5.71 2.10
N ASN A 114 24.38 -5.06 2.47
CA ASN A 114 25.09 -4.12 1.60
C ASN A 114 26.08 -4.87 0.72
N TYR A 115 26.26 -4.40 -0.51
CA TYR A 115 27.12 -4.99 -1.53
C TYR A 115 27.81 -3.91 -2.35
N TYR A 116 28.94 -4.25 -2.97
CA TYR A 116 29.66 -3.32 -3.83
C TYR A 116 28.82 -3.00 -5.08
N LYS A 117 28.68 -1.72 -5.43
CA LYS A 117 27.88 -1.20 -6.55
C LYS A 117 27.99 -1.97 -7.87
N ASN A 118 29.17 -2.50 -8.21
CA ASN A 118 29.40 -3.24 -9.46
C ASN A 118 29.09 -4.75 -9.38
N THR A 119 28.55 -5.22 -8.25
CA THR A 119 28.17 -6.62 -8.05
C THR A 119 26.71 -6.79 -8.43
N SER A 120 26.40 -7.81 -9.23
CA SER A 120 25.00 -8.09 -9.57
C SER A 120 24.18 -8.42 -8.32
N LEU A 121 22.93 -7.98 -8.30
CA LEU A 121 22.01 -8.16 -7.19
C LEU A 121 21.83 -9.65 -6.83
N GLU A 122 21.82 -10.52 -7.84
CA GLU A 122 21.77 -11.98 -7.63
C GLU A 122 22.99 -12.50 -6.83
N LYS A 123 24.20 -12.07 -7.19
CA LYS A 123 25.42 -12.47 -6.47
C LYS A 123 25.45 -11.90 -5.05
N ALA A 124 24.93 -10.69 -4.86
CA ALA A 124 24.79 -10.08 -3.55
C ALA A 124 23.86 -10.93 -2.64
N ILE A 125 22.72 -11.37 -3.17
CA ILE A 125 21.78 -12.25 -2.46
C ILE A 125 22.42 -13.61 -2.16
N ASP A 126 23.14 -14.21 -3.11
CA ASP A 126 23.84 -15.48 -2.89
C ASP A 126 24.91 -15.36 -1.79
N ARG A 127 25.61 -14.22 -1.69
CA ARG A 127 26.54 -13.93 -0.58
C ARG A 127 25.81 -13.93 0.76
N VAL A 128 24.66 -13.27 0.85
CA VAL A 128 23.84 -13.24 2.06
C VAL A 128 23.43 -14.66 2.49
N PHE A 129 23.08 -15.54 1.54
CA PHE A 129 22.77 -16.94 1.86
C PHE A 129 23.96 -17.68 2.49
N LEU A 130 25.18 -17.46 1.98
CA LEU A 130 26.40 -18.06 2.54
C LEU A 130 26.70 -17.55 3.95
N GLU A 131 26.50 -16.25 4.21
CA GLU A 131 26.69 -15.65 5.53
C GLU A 131 25.65 -16.16 6.54
N VAL A 132 24.38 -16.27 6.13
CA VAL A 132 23.32 -16.86 6.94
C VAL A 132 23.64 -18.31 7.30
N ASP A 133 24.14 -19.11 6.34
CA ASP A 133 24.55 -20.49 6.59
C ASP A 133 25.73 -20.60 7.53
N ARG A 134 26.67 -19.66 7.46
CA ARG A 134 27.80 -19.59 8.39
C ARG A 134 27.29 -19.28 9.80
N ALA A 135 26.45 -18.27 9.94
CA ALA A 135 25.84 -17.90 11.22
C ALA A 135 25.04 -19.06 11.82
N TYR A 136 24.29 -19.79 11.00
CA TYR A 136 23.57 -20.98 11.42
C TYR A 136 24.51 -22.09 11.93
N LYS A 137 25.59 -22.39 11.20
CA LYS A 137 26.62 -23.36 11.63
C LYS A 137 27.30 -22.96 12.94
N ASP A 138 27.48 -21.66 13.14
CA ASP A 138 28.00 -21.11 14.39
C ASP A 138 26.95 -21.16 15.53
N GLY A 139 25.73 -21.63 15.26
CA GLY A 139 24.67 -21.84 16.24
C GLY A 139 23.78 -20.63 16.48
N ALA A 140 23.79 -19.62 15.60
CA ALA A 140 22.87 -18.51 15.66
C ALA A 140 21.42 -18.97 15.40
N ASN A 141 20.49 -18.51 16.22
CA ASN A 141 19.06 -18.75 16.06
C ASN A 141 18.25 -17.45 15.86
N ILE A 142 18.92 -16.31 15.82
CA ILE A 142 18.35 -15.02 15.45
C ILE A 142 19.31 -14.36 14.45
N ILE A 143 18.81 -14.08 13.25
CA ILE A 143 19.54 -13.35 12.21
C ILE A 143 18.99 -11.94 12.14
N ILE A 144 19.90 -10.97 12.18
CA ILE A 144 19.59 -9.56 11.95
C ILE A 144 20.17 -9.21 10.58
N LEU A 145 19.31 -9.05 9.58
CA LEU A 145 19.69 -8.45 8.30
C LEU A 145 19.84 -6.94 8.52
N SER A 146 20.95 -6.35 8.10
CA SER A 146 21.21 -4.92 8.34
C SER A 146 21.72 -4.22 7.09
N ASP A 147 21.13 -3.06 6.77
CA ASP A 147 21.62 -2.14 5.74
C ASP A 147 22.48 -1.00 6.30
N ARG A 148 22.90 -1.06 7.57
CA ARG A 148 23.85 -0.08 8.12
C ARG A 148 25.17 -0.08 7.34
N ASP A 149 25.86 1.05 7.39
CA ASP A 149 27.17 1.27 6.75
C ASP A 149 27.07 1.35 5.21
N ILE A 150 26.02 2.01 4.69
CA ILE A 150 25.97 2.45 3.27
C ILE A 150 26.98 3.58 3.08
N ASP A 151 27.75 3.51 2.00
CA ASP A 151 28.72 4.52 1.60
C ASP A 151 28.76 4.67 0.06
N GLU A 152 29.67 5.49 -0.47
CA GLU A 152 29.80 5.74 -1.91
C GLU A 152 30.00 4.46 -2.76
N TYR A 153 30.52 3.39 -2.17
CA TYR A 153 30.85 2.12 -2.85
C TYR A 153 29.89 0.98 -2.51
N HIS A 154 29.22 1.04 -1.36
CA HIS A 154 28.34 0.00 -0.83
C HIS A 154 26.87 0.41 -0.95
N VAL A 155 26.13 -0.31 -1.79
CA VAL A 155 24.69 -0.18 -2.02
C VAL A 155 23.95 -1.26 -1.23
N SER A 156 22.71 -1.04 -0.81
CA SER A 156 21.91 -2.04 -0.09
C SER A 156 21.01 -2.87 -1.03
N ILE A 157 20.83 -4.15 -0.74
CA ILE A 157 19.76 -4.96 -1.36
C ILE A 157 18.43 -4.38 -0.85
N PRO A 158 17.40 -4.16 -1.71
CA PRO A 158 16.08 -3.76 -1.24
C PRO A 158 15.62 -4.65 -0.10
N SER A 159 15.25 -4.03 1.02
CA SER A 159 15.01 -4.73 2.28
C SER A 159 13.94 -5.80 2.16
N LEU A 160 12.89 -5.54 1.37
CA LEU A 160 11.85 -6.51 1.04
C LEU A 160 12.39 -7.73 0.29
N LEU A 161 13.25 -7.51 -0.70
CA LEU A 161 13.88 -8.58 -1.47
C LEU A 161 14.81 -9.40 -0.59
N ALA A 162 15.63 -8.75 0.24
CA ALA A 162 16.54 -9.43 1.16
C ALA A 162 15.78 -10.33 2.16
N VAL A 163 14.74 -9.79 2.80
CA VAL A 163 13.91 -10.54 3.77
C VAL A 163 13.24 -11.73 3.10
N SER A 164 12.58 -11.52 1.95
CA SER A 164 11.87 -12.59 1.26
C SER A 164 12.83 -13.66 0.74
N ALA A 165 13.95 -13.26 0.14
CA ALA A 165 14.96 -14.17 -0.38
C ALA A 165 15.53 -15.07 0.73
N VAL A 166 15.91 -14.49 1.87
CA VAL A 166 16.45 -15.25 3.02
C VAL A 166 15.38 -16.14 3.63
N SER A 167 14.16 -15.64 3.82
CA SER A 167 13.02 -16.43 4.31
C SER A 167 12.77 -17.67 3.44
N GLN A 168 12.69 -17.50 2.11
CA GLN A 168 12.52 -18.60 1.17
C GLN A 168 13.74 -19.56 1.16
N TYR A 169 14.95 -19.03 1.26
CA TYR A 169 16.16 -19.85 1.36
C TYR A 169 16.16 -20.74 2.61
N LEU A 170 15.78 -20.19 3.77
CA LEU A 170 15.65 -20.93 5.02
C LEU A 170 14.55 -22.01 4.93
N ILE A 171 13.45 -21.74 4.23
CA ILE A 171 12.41 -22.74 3.97
C ILE A 171 12.96 -23.88 3.09
N ARG A 172 13.56 -23.55 1.94
CA ARG A 172 14.10 -24.56 1.00
C ARG A 172 15.18 -25.44 1.62
N THR A 173 15.99 -24.86 2.51
CA THR A 173 17.05 -25.57 3.24
C THR A 173 16.59 -26.20 4.56
N LYS A 174 15.29 -26.13 4.89
CA LYS A 174 14.67 -26.70 6.09
C LYS A 174 15.22 -26.13 7.42
N LYS A 175 15.65 -24.87 7.41
CA LYS A 175 16.21 -24.13 8.55
C LYS A 175 15.26 -23.07 9.12
N SER A 176 14.11 -22.82 8.47
CA SER A 176 13.16 -21.77 8.87
C SER A 176 12.62 -21.93 10.29
N THR A 177 12.52 -23.15 10.82
CA THR A 177 12.11 -23.37 12.21
C THR A 177 13.23 -23.11 13.21
N ALA A 178 14.49 -23.16 12.79
CA ALA A 178 15.63 -23.03 13.69
C ALA A 178 16.10 -21.58 13.87
N MET A 179 15.66 -20.65 13.01
CA MET A 179 16.15 -19.28 12.98
C MET A 179 14.99 -18.29 12.82
N ALA A 180 15.01 -17.24 13.65
CA ALA A 180 14.17 -16.06 13.45
C ALA A 180 14.90 -14.99 12.65
N LEU A 181 14.14 -14.21 11.87
CA LEU A 181 14.66 -13.16 11.00
C LEU A 181 14.21 -11.78 11.50
N ILE A 182 15.15 -10.91 11.80
CA ILE A 182 14.90 -9.50 12.15
C ILE A 182 15.55 -8.65 11.05
N LEU A 183 14.91 -7.55 10.70
CA LEU A 183 15.45 -6.56 9.77
C LEU A 183 15.79 -5.27 10.51
N GLU A 184 17.02 -4.79 10.37
CA GLU A 184 17.46 -3.43 10.70
C GLU A 184 17.62 -2.67 9.38
N SER A 185 16.78 -1.67 9.12
CA SER A 185 16.78 -1.01 7.82
C SER A 185 16.44 0.47 7.85
N ALA A 186 17.07 1.25 6.97
CA ALA A 186 16.75 2.64 6.69
C ALA A 186 15.53 2.82 5.77
N GLU A 187 15.21 1.81 4.96
CA GLU A 187 14.22 1.90 3.89
C GLU A 187 12.74 1.97 4.36
N PRO A 188 12.27 1.17 5.34
CA PRO A 188 10.84 1.11 5.68
C PRO A 188 10.37 2.32 6.50
N HIS A 189 9.37 3.04 5.98
CA HIS A 189 8.82 4.24 6.62
C HIS A 189 7.30 4.39 6.45
N GLU A 190 6.65 3.56 5.64
CA GLU A 190 5.20 3.51 5.50
C GLU A 190 4.63 2.24 6.15
N VAL A 191 3.39 2.30 6.65
CA VAL A 191 2.67 1.14 7.20
C VAL A 191 2.74 -0.07 6.27
N HIS A 192 2.61 0.17 4.97
CA HIS A 192 2.65 -0.87 3.95
C HIS A 192 4.03 -1.55 3.83
N HIS A 193 5.13 -0.81 4.01
CA HIS A 193 6.49 -1.36 3.99
C HIS A 193 6.66 -2.36 5.14
N PHE A 194 6.21 -2.00 6.34
CA PHE A 194 6.27 -2.92 7.48
C PHE A 194 5.37 -4.15 7.28
N ALA A 195 4.15 -3.97 6.75
CA ALA A 195 3.24 -5.08 6.50
C ALA A 195 3.80 -6.08 5.48
N THR A 196 4.41 -5.61 4.39
CA THR A 196 5.07 -6.47 3.41
C THR A 196 6.27 -7.20 4.01
N LEU A 197 7.15 -6.51 4.75
CA LEU A 197 8.30 -7.14 5.42
C LEU A 197 7.89 -8.28 6.36
N LEU A 198 6.88 -8.06 7.20
CA LEU A 198 6.35 -9.11 8.07
C LEU A 198 5.70 -10.24 7.26
N GLY A 199 4.89 -9.89 6.25
CA GLY A 199 4.19 -10.84 5.39
C GLY A 199 5.11 -11.73 4.55
N TYR A 200 6.35 -11.31 4.30
CA TYR A 200 7.37 -12.08 3.56
C TYR A 200 8.43 -12.78 4.44
N GLY A 201 8.43 -12.52 5.75
CA GLY A 201 9.09 -13.41 6.71
C GLY A 201 9.84 -12.76 7.85
N ALA A 202 9.95 -11.43 7.90
CA ALA A 202 10.53 -10.77 9.07
C ALA A 202 9.65 -11.01 10.31
N CYS A 203 10.26 -11.39 11.43
CA CYS A 203 9.61 -11.44 12.73
C CYS A 203 9.41 -10.03 13.29
N ALA A 204 10.41 -9.16 13.12
CA ALA A 204 10.44 -7.82 13.64
C ALA A 204 11.30 -6.91 12.76
N VAL A 205 11.04 -5.61 12.80
CA VAL A 205 11.72 -4.60 11.98
C VAL A 205 12.16 -3.43 12.88
N ASN A 206 13.42 -3.02 12.77
CA ASN A 206 13.94 -1.78 13.34
C ASN A 206 14.14 -0.74 12.21
N PRO A 207 13.24 0.24 12.07
CA PRO A 207 13.35 1.29 11.07
C PRO A 207 14.22 2.45 11.57
N TYR A 208 15.53 2.22 11.71
CA TYR A 208 16.40 3.17 12.42
C TYR A 208 16.40 4.57 11.79
N LEU A 209 16.41 4.69 10.46
CA LEU A 209 16.44 6.00 9.80
C LEU A 209 15.13 6.77 9.97
N ALA A 210 13.99 6.07 10.06
CA ALA A 210 12.72 6.71 10.36
C ALA A 210 12.71 7.27 11.81
N HIS A 211 13.33 6.55 12.76
CA HIS A 211 13.51 7.02 14.14
C HIS A 211 14.48 8.20 14.21
N ASP A 212 15.61 8.14 13.50
CA ASP A 212 16.57 9.24 13.43
C ASP A 212 15.96 10.49 12.77
N THR A 213 15.10 10.30 11.76
CA THR A 213 14.32 11.39 11.15
C THR A 213 13.39 12.06 12.18
N ILE A 214 12.79 11.29 13.09
CA ILE A 214 11.95 11.84 14.17
C ILE A 214 12.80 12.67 15.14
N ALA A 215 14.01 12.21 15.48
CA ALA A 215 14.94 13.00 16.30
C ALA A 215 15.27 14.34 15.63
N GLN A 216 15.61 14.31 14.34
CA GLN A 216 15.89 15.53 13.57
C GLN A 216 14.70 16.49 13.53
N LEU A 217 13.47 15.98 13.34
CA LEU A 217 12.25 16.81 13.36
C LEU A 217 12.04 17.53 14.70
N ILE A 218 12.48 16.93 15.81
CA ILE A 218 12.42 17.52 17.15
C ILE A 218 13.52 18.58 17.30
N ASP A 219 14.75 18.26 16.90
CA ASP A 219 15.89 19.17 16.96
C ASP A 219 15.67 20.44 16.13
N GLU A 220 14.99 20.32 14.99
CA GLU A 220 14.59 21.44 14.12
C GLU A 220 13.33 22.20 14.62
N GLY A 221 12.70 21.76 15.72
CA GLY A 221 11.50 22.38 16.29
C GLY A 221 10.22 22.18 15.47
N LEU A 222 10.21 21.25 14.51
CA LEU A 222 9.03 20.91 13.69
C LEU A 222 8.06 19.96 14.44
N LEU A 223 8.56 19.27 15.45
CA LEU A 223 7.81 18.42 16.36
C LEU A 223 8.11 18.79 17.82
N ASP A 224 7.15 19.42 18.49
CA ASP A 224 7.23 19.74 19.92
C ASP A 224 6.80 18.52 20.75
N LYS A 225 7.73 17.59 20.96
CA LYS A 225 7.49 16.34 21.72
C LYS A 225 8.80 15.70 22.18
N ASP A 226 8.77 14.98 23.30
CA ASP A 226 9.88 14.13 23.72
C ASP A 226 10.16 13.02 22.70
N TYR A 227 11.45 12.71 22.46
CA TYR A 227 11.87 11.72 21.48
C TYR A 227 11.27 10.33 21.72
N TYR A 228 11.30 9.84 22.97
CA TYR A 228 10.79 8.50 23.27
C TYR A 228 9.28 8.44 23.09
N ALA A 229 8.56 9.50 23.48
CA ALA A 229 7.12 9.61 23.25
C ALA A 229 6.76 9.71 21.75
N ALA A 230 7.55 10.42 20.95
CA ALA A 230 7.35 10.55 19.51
C ALA A 230 7.60 9.23 18.77
N VAL A 231 8.67 8.51 19.11
CA VAL A 231 8.98 7.18 18.54
C VAL A 231 7.93 6.15 18.95
N ASP A 232 7.48 6.14 20.21
CA ASP A 232 6.42 5.23 20.66
C ASP A 232 5.11 5.47 19.91
N ASP A 233 4.72 6.72 19.69
CA ASP A 233 3.53 7.04 18.90
C ASP A 233 3.69 6.69 17.42
N TYR A 234 4.85 6.94 16.82
CA TYR A 234 5.14 6.45 15.45
C TYR A 234 5.01 4.93 15.36
N ASN A 235 5.63 4.19 16.28
CA ASN A 235 5.58 2.73 16.30
C ASN A 235 4.15 2.20 16.54
N LYS A 236 3.36 2.87 17.37
CA LYS A 236 1.93 2.56 17.57
C LYS A 236 1.10 2.83 16.32
N ALA A 237 1.36 3.93 15.60
CA ALA A 237 0.68 4.25 14.35
C ALA A 237 0.92 3.15 13.31
N VAL A 238 2.19 2.76 13.13
CA VAL A 238 2.59 1.65 12.26
C VAL A 238 1.91 0.35 12.68
N LEU A 239 1.97 0.01 13.97
CA LEU A 239 1.40 -1.24 14.49
C LEU A 239 -0.11 -1.32 14.27
N ASN A 240 -0.85 -0.25 14.57
CA ASN A 240 -2.28 -0.18 14.34
C ASN A 240 -2.60 -0.29 12.84
N GLY A 241 -1.78 0.31 11.98
CA GLY A 241 -1.89 0.19 10.54
C GLY A 241 -1.69 -1.26 10.04
N ILE A 242 -0.72 -2.00 10.60
CA ILE A 242 -0.50 -3.42 10.27
C ILE A 242 -1.69 -4.27 10.72
N VAL A 243 -2.21 -4.05 11.94
CA VAL A 243 -3.41 -4.75 12.43
C VAL A 243 -4.61 -4.45 11.53
N LYS A 244 -4.77 -3.20 11.07
CA LYS A 244 -5.79 -2.81 10.08
C LYS A 244 -5.63 -3.59 8.77
N ILE A 245 -4.40 -3.75 8.27
CA ILE A 245 -4.14 -4.53 7.04
C ILE A 245 -4.47 -6.01 7.24
N ALA A 246 -4.04 -6.61 8.35
CA ALA A 246 -4.35 -8.01 8.67
C ALA A 246 -5.86 -8.24 8.80
N SER A 247 -6.58 -7.30 9.41
CA SER A 247 -8.03 -7.40 9.62
C SER A 247 -8.83 -7.35 8.32
N LYS A 248 -8.30 -6.77 7.23
CA LYS A 248 -8.92 -6.82 5.87
C LYS A 248 -9.08 -8.24 5.34
N MET A 249 -8.25 -9.18 5.81
CA MET A 249 -8.33 -10.61 5.48
C MET A 249 -9.00 -11.43 6.60
N GLY A 250 -9.42 -10.79 7.69
CA GLY A 250 -9.94 -11.46 8.89
C GLY A 250 -8.86 -12.15 9.72
N ILE A 251 -7.59 -11.71 9.62
CA ILE A 251 -6.49 -12.25 10.41
C ILE A 251 -6.39 -11.47 11.72
N SER A 252 -6.49 -12.17 12.85
CA SER A 252 -6.49 -11.53 14.18
C SER A 252 -5.10 -11.40 14.81
N THR A 253 -4.09 -12.16 14.38
CA THR A 253 -2.76 -12.15 15.02
C THR A 253 -1.65 -11.83 14.02
N ILE A 254 -0.68 -11.01 14.43
CA ILE A 254 0.52 -10.74 13.62
C ILE A 254 1.33 -12.02 13.42
N GLN A 255 1.33 -12.93 14.40
CA GLN A 255 1.97 -14.23 14.28
C GLN A 255 1.43 -15.05 13.09
N SER A 256 0.11 -15.04 12.86
CA SER A 256 -0.48 -15.70 11.68
C SER A 256 -0.30 -14.90 10.39
N TYR A 257 -0.13 -13.58 10.49
CA TYR A 257 0.14 -12.73 9.34
C TYR A 257 1.59 -12.87 8.84
N GLN A 258 2.54 -13.19 9.72
CA GLN A 258 3.93 -13.39 9.34
C GLN A 258 4.07 -14.52 8.29
N SER A 259 4.85 -14.27 7.25
CA SER A 259 5.07 -15.23 6.15
C SER A 259 3.81 -15.67 5.38
N SER A 260 2.67 -14.98 5.56
CA SER A 260 1.39 -15.35 4.94
C SER A 260 1.26 -14.90 3.47
N GLN A 261 2.13 -14.01 3.00
CA GLN A 261 2.14 -13.49 1.62
C GLN A 261 0.76 -13.01 1.13
N ILE A 262 0.03 -12.25 1.95
CA ILE A 262 -1.30 -11.71 1.61
C ILE A 262 -1.19 -10.49 0.69
N PHE A 263 -0.46 -10.68 -0.42
CA PHE A 263 -0.17 -9.67 -1.42
C PHE A 263 -0.33 -10.26 -2.82
N GLU A 264 -0.56 -9.38 -3.78
CA GLU A 264 -0.47 -9.66 -5.21
C GLU A 264 0.58 -8.72 -5.80
N ALA A 265 1.54 -9.26 -6.53
CA ALA A 265 2.52 -8.46 -7.25
C ALA A 265 1.96 -8.04 -8.61
N VAL A 266 2.20 -6.80 -8.99
CA VAL A 266 1.80 -6.25 -10.30
C VAL A 266 3.03 -5.62 -10.93
N GLY A 267 3.47 -6.15 -12.07
CA GLY A 267 4.60 -5.61 -12.82
C GLY A 267 5.97 -6.13 -12.38
N ILE A 268 6.02 -7.31 -11.76
CA ILE A 268 7.26 -8.02 -11.46
C ILE A 268 7.32 -9.30 -12.30
N SER A 269 8.45 -9.56 -12.94
CA SER A 269 8.70 -10.76 -13.73
C SER A 269 8.46 -12.05 -12.92
N LYS A 270 8.01 -13.08 -13.63
CA LYS A 270 7.74 -14.39 -13.02
C LYS A 270 8.99 -15.02 -12.43
N ASP A 271 10.15 -14.84 -13.05
CA ASP A 271 11.42 -15.42 -12.59
C ASP A 271 11.84 -14.86 -11.22
N VAL A 272 11.66 -13.56 -10.99
CA VAL A 272 11.89 -12.93 -9.67
C VAL A 272 10.90 -13.46 -8.64
N ILE A 273 9.62 -13.55 -8.99
CA ILE A 273 8.58 -14.05 -8.10
C ILE A 273 8.84 -15.51 -7.70
N ASP A 274 9.07 -16.39 -8.68
CA ASP A 274 9.27 -17.81 -8.44
C ASP A 274 10.51 -18.07 -7.57
N LYS A 275 11.58 -17.28 -7.73
CA LYS A 275 12.84 -17.45 -7.00
C LYS A 275 12.83 -16.83 -5.60
N TYR A 276 12.30 -15.61 -5.44
CA TYR A 276 12.44 -14.82 -4.21
C TYR A 276 11.12 -14.56 -3.47
N PHE A 277 9.97 -14.62 -4.13
CA PHE A 277 8.65 -14.38 -3.54
C PHE A 277 7.69 -15.56 -3.80
N THR A 278 8.24 -16.77 -3.80
CA THR A 278 7.58 -18.01 -4.22
C THR A 278 6.19 -18.14 -3.61
N GLY A 279 5.16 -18.33 -4.45
CA GLY A 279 3.75 -18.43 -4.03
C GLY A 279 2.94 -17.14 -4.21
N THR A 280 3.59 -16.00 -4.44
CA THR A 280 2.91 -14.73 -4.72
C THR A 280 2.32 -14.74 -6.13
N VAL A 281 1.07 -14.29 -6.27
CA VAL A 281 0.44 -14.11 -7.58
C VAL A 281 1.07 -12.90 -8.28
N SER A 282 1.52 -13.09 -9.52
CA SER A 282 1.89 -11.99 -10.44
C SER A 282 1.34 -12.31 -11.83
N ARG A 283 0.24 -11.66 -12.20
CA ARG A 283 -0.49 -11.92 -13.45
C ARG A 283 0.06 -11.12 -14.63
N VAL A 284 0.61 -9.96 -14.33
CA VAL A 284 1.23 -9.06 -15.29
C VAL A 284 2.70 -9.03 -14.92
N GLY A 285 3.53 -9.66 -15.75
CA GLY A 285 4.98 -9.61 -15.63
C GLY A 285 5.51 -8.18 -15.77
N GLY A 286 6.79 -7.99 -15.53
CA GLY A 286 7.43 -6.68 -15.65
C GLY A 286 8.88 -6.80 -15.26
N ILE A 287 9.31 -5.97 -14.31
CA ILE A 287 10.72 -5.79 -13.97
C ILE A 287 11.43 -7.08 -13.53
N GLY A 288 12.68 -7.22 -13.97
CA GLY A 288 13.63 -8.26 -13.55
C GLY A 288 14.51 -7.82 -12.39
N LEU A 289 15.49 -8.65 -12.01
CA LEU A 289 16.50 -8.26 -11.02
C LEU A 289 17.39 -7.11 -11.52
N GLU A 290 17.69 -7.08 -12.81
CA GLU A 290 18.53 -6.04 -13.42
C GLU A 290 17.88 -4.67 -13.34
N ASP A 291 16.57 -4.59 -13.62
CA ASP A 291 15.78 -3.37 -13.48
C ASP A 291 15.71 -2.92 -12.01
N ILE A 292 15.42 -3.84 -11.07
CA ILE A 292 15.42 -3.55 -9.63
C ILE A 292 16.80 -3.02 -9.19
N GLN A 293 17.88 -3.61 -9.69
CA GLN A 293 19.24 -3.16 -9.39
C GLN A 293 19.47 -1.74 -9.94
N ALA A 294 19.06 -1.47 -11.18
CA ALA A 294 19.20 -0.16 -11.80
C ALA A 294 18.46 0.93 -11.01
N ASP A 295 17.25 0.66 -10.52
CA ASP A 295 16.47 1.60 -9.70
C ASP A 295 17.20 1.94 -8.39
N VAL A 296 17.76 0.94 -7.71
CA VAL A 296 18.52 1.13 -6.48
C VAL A 296 19.81 1.91 -6.74
N GLU A 297 20.53 1.58 -7.81
CA GLU A 297 21.74 2.30 -8.20
C GLU A 297 21.44 3.75 -8.59
N ALA A 298 20.32 4.03 -9.25
CA ALA A 298 19.89 5.38 -9.59
C ALA A 298 19.67 6.22 -8.32
N ALA A 299 18.96 5.67 -7.32
CA ALA A 299 18.75 6.33 -6.03
C ALA A 299 20.07 6.54 -5.28
N HIS A 300 20.97 5.55 -5.29
CA HIS A 300 22.28 5.64 -4.67
C HIS A 300 23.15 6.72 -5.32
N ASN A 301 23.18 6.79 -6.65
CA ASN A 301 23.94 7.79 -7.40
C ASN A 301 23.42 9.21 -7.20
N ALA A 302 22.12 9.36 -6.98
CA ALA A 302 21.52 10.66 -6.68
C ALA A 302 21.93 11.17 -5.28
N ALA A 303 22.16 10.27 -4.32
CA ALA A 303 22.58 10.60 -2.97
C ALA A 303 24.10 10.79 -2.83
N PHE A 304 24.88 9.92 -3.47
CA PHE A 304 26.34 9.97 -3.48
C PHE A 304 26.81 10.47 -4.85
N ASP A 305 26.80 11.80 -5.05
CA ASP A 305 27.19 12.40 -6.34
C ASP A 305 28.62 11.95 -6.72
N PRO A 306 28.79 11.14 -7.78
CA PRO A 306 30.10 10.65 -8.19
C PRO A 306 31.01 11.76 -8.75
N LEU A 307 30.47 12.95 -9.05
CA LEU A 307 31.19 14.10 -9.59
C LEU A 307 31.63 15.12 -8.54
N GLY A 308 31.19 14.97 -7.27
CA GLY A 308 31.60 15.82 -6.15
C GLY A 308 31.15 17.28 -6.28
N LEU A 309 30.06 17.56 -6.99
CA LEU A 309 29.42 18.87 -6.99
C LEU A 309 28.58 19.02 -5.71
N ASP A 310 28.18 20.25 -5.39
CA ASP A 310 27.43 20.57 -4.16
C ASP A 310 26.17 19.68 -4.09
N ILE A 311 26.14 18.77 -3.11
CA ILE A 311 25.04 17.80 -2.97
C ILE A 311 23.86 18.58 -2.39
N ASN A 312 22.74 18.60 -3.12
CA ASN A 312 21.51 19.15 -2.57
C ASN A 312 21.03 18.27 -1.41
N MET A 313 21.18 18.77 -0.19
CA MET A 313 20.74 18.09 1.04
C MET A 313 19.22 18.12 1.23
N GLU A 314 18.47 18.84 0.40
CA GLU A 314 17.01 18.85 0.43
C GLU A 314 16.44 17.61 -0.26
N LEU A 315 15.51 16.94 0.43
CA LEU A 315 14.72 15.86 -0.17
C LEU A 315 13.73 16.43 -1.18
N ALA A 316 13.73 15.86 -2.38
CA ALA A 316 12.76 16.22 -3.41
C ALA A 316 11.33 15.80 -3.01
N ASP A 317 10.36 16.68 -3.24
CA ASP A 317 8.93 16.29 -3.23
C ASP A 317 8.64 15.51 -4.52
N GLY A 318 8.35 14.22 -4.39
CA GLY A 318 8.02 13.34 -5.51
C GLY A 318 6.61 13.51 -6.06
N GLY A 319 5.73 14.28 -5.40
CA GLY A 319 4.36 14.51 -5.88
C GLY A 319 3.39 13.32 -5.74
N ALA A 320 3.85 12.14 -5.31
CA ALA A 320 3.05 10.90 -5.31
C ALA A 320 1.67 10.98 -4.62
N HIS A 321 1.51 11.79 -3.56
CA HIS A 321 0.22 11.93 -2.86
C HIS A 321 -0.64 13.09 -3.38
N LYS A 322 -0.03 14.10 -4.01
CA LYS A 322 -0.67 15.34 -4.45
C LYS A 322 0.09 15.89 -5.64
N PHE A 323 -0.64 16.17 -6.73
CA PHE A 323 -0.06 16.74 -7.94
C PHE A 323 0.90 17.92 -7.66
N ARG A 324 2.11 17.81 -8.20
CA ARG A 324 3.13 18.85 -8.26
C ARG A 324 3.62 18.95 -9.71
N SER A 325 3.84 20.18 -10.17
CA SER A 325 4.34 20.40 -11.54
C SER A 325 5.74 19.80 -11.70
N GLY A 326 5.93 18.97 -12.74
CA GLY A 326 7.22 18.35 -13.06
C GLY A 326 7.66 17.21 -12.13
N LYS A 327 6.72 16.60 -11.40
CA LYS A 327 6.95 15.45 -10.50
C LYS A 327 6.19 14.23 -11.02
N GLU A 328 5.77 13.32 -10.13
CA GLU A 328 4.93 12.18 -10.50
C GLU A 328 3.69 12.63 -11.29
N GLU A 329 3.33 11.83 -12.28
CA GLU A 329 2.18 12.15 -13.11
C GLU A 329 0.86 11.86 -12.39
N HIS A 330 -0.18 12.63 -12.71
CA HIS A 330 -1.53 12.45 -12.17
C HIS A 330 -2.58 12.63 -13.26
N LEU A 331 -3.61 11.79 -13.33
CA LEU A 331 -4.71 11.99 -14.29
C LEU A 331 -5.46 13.31 -14.06
N PHE A 332 -5.62 13.70 -12.80
CA PHE A 332 -6.33 14.93 -12.43
C PHE A 332 -5.35 16.08 -12.22
N THR A 333 -5.00 16.76 -13.32
CA THR A 333 -4.18 17.97 -13.30
C THR A 333 -5.05 19.22 -13.36
N PRO A 334 -4.53 20.42 -12.99
CA PRO A 334 -5.24 21.67 -13.18
C PRO A 334 -5.73 21.88 -14.62
N GLN A 335 -4.96 21.43 -15.61
CA GLN A 335 -5.31 21.52 -17.02
C GLN A 335 -6.48 20.60 -17.39
N THR A 336 -6.43 19.32 -17.01
CA THR A 336 -7.50 18.36 -17.33
C THR A 336 -8.81 18.77 -16.64
N ILE A 337 -8.73 19.24 -15.39
CA ILE A 337 -9.89 19.77 -14.65
C ILE A 337 -10.48 20.99 -15.35
N HIS A 338 -9.65 21.97 -15.73
CA HIS A 338 -10.13 23.19 -16.39
C HIS A 338 -10.81 22.92 -17.73
N LEU A 339 -10.19 22.09 -18.58
CA LEU A 339 -10.75 21.74 -19.89
C LEU A 339 -12.10 21.01 -19.74
N PHE A 340 -12.19 20.07 -18.79
CA PHE A 340 -13.44 19.36 -18.52
C PHE A 340 -14.55 20.30 -18.02
N GLN A 341 -14.24 21.17 -17.06
CA GLN A 341 -15.19 22.16 -16.56
C GLN A 341 -15.67 23.11 -17.66
N LYS A 342 -14.75 23.62 -18.49
CA LYS A 342 -15.09 24.48 -19.63
C LYS A 342 -16.03 23.77 -20.59
N ALA A 343 -15.73 22.53 -20.96
CA ALA A 343 -16.57 21.74 -21.85
C ALA A 343 -18.00 21.57 -21.30
N CYS A 344 -18.12 21.22 -20.02
CA CYS A 344 -19.42 21.04 -19.37
C CYS A 344 -20.20 22.35 -19.22
N PHE A 345 -19.56 23.46 -18.85
CA PHE A 345 -20.25 24.74 -18.64
C PHE A 345 -20.65 25.46 -19.92
N THR A 346 -19.88 25.29 -21.00
CA THR A 346 -20.14 25.98 -22.28
C THR A 346 -20.86 25.12 -23.30
N GLY A 347 -20.97 23.80 -23.06
CA GLY A 347 -21.50 22.85 -24.05
C GLY A 347 -20.58 22.65 -25.26
N ASP A 348 -19.30 23.03 -25.15
CA ASP A 348 -18.33 22.96 -26.24
C ASP A 348 -17.75 21.54 -26.37
N TYR A 349 -18.21 20.80 -27.39
CA TYR A 349 -17.69 19.46 -27.69
C TYR A 349 -16.23 19.48 -28.16
N LYS A 350 -15.75 20.57 -28.76
CA LYS A 350 -14.33 20.70 -29.13
C LYS A 350 -13.47 20.77 -27.87
N ALA A 351 -13.89 21.57 -26.88
CA ALA A 351 -13.22 21.60 -25.57
C ALA A 351 -13.23 20.22 -24.89
N PHE A 352 -14.31 19.43 -25.05
CA PHE A 352 -14.33 18.05 -24.56
C PHE A 352 -13.31 17.16 -25.30
N LYS A 353 -13.18 17.30 -26.62
CA LYS A 353 -12.16 16.56 -27.40
C LYS A 353 -10.73 16.99 -27.07
N ASP A 354 -10.52 18.26 -26.72
CA ASP A 354 -9.23 18.76 -26.23
C ASP A 354 -8.91 18.17 -24.85
N PHE A 355 -9.91 18.08 -23.96
CA PHE A 355 -9.79 17.36 -22.69
C PHE A 355 -9.42 15.89 -22.90
N THR A 356 -10.17 15.14 -23.73
CA THR A 356 -9.90 13.71 -23.94
C THR A 356 -8.51 13.51 -24.54
N ARG A 357 -8.11 14.33 -25.52
CA ARG A 357 -6.76 14.25 -26.11
C ARG A 357 -5.68 14.50 -25.06
N THR A 358 -5.89 15.44 -24.15
CA THR A 358 -4.93 15.71 -23.06
C THR A 358 -4.81 14.48 -22.16
N VAL A 359 -5.92 13.88 -21.74
CA VAL A 359 -5.91 12.66 -20.90
C VAL A 359 -5.34 11.45 -21.64
N ASP A 360 -5.67 11.28 -22.92
CA ASP A 360 -5.19 10.16 -23.76
C ASP A 360 -3.68 10.26 -24.00
N ASN A 361 -3.15 11.48 -24.20
CA ASN A 361 -1.71 11.70 -24.35
C ASN A 361 -0.94 11.38 -23.05
N MET A 362 -1.48 11.73 -21.88
CA MET A 362 -0.91 11.29 -20.60
C MET A 362 -0.99 9.76 -20.46
N GLY A 363 -2.06 9.16 -20.98
CA GLY A 363 -2.20 7.71 -21.05
C GLY A 363 -1.14 7.05 -21.91
N ALA A 364 -0.75 7.66 -23.04
CA ALA A 364 0.22 7.12 -23.99
C ALA A 364 1.63 6.93 -23.40
N GLU A 365 1.95 7.66 -22.33
CA GLU A 365 3.21 7.51 -21.58
C GLU A 365 3.13 6.39 -20.52
N GLY A 366 1.97 5.74 -20.33
CA GLY A 366 1.86 4.50 -19.56
C GLY A 366 1.13 4.59 -18.22
N MET A 367 0.08 5.41 -18.05
CA MET A 367 -0.61 5.51 -16.74
C MET A 367 -1.26 4.21 -16.21
N HIS A 368 -1.81 3.38 -17.08
CA HIS A 368 -2.61 2.20 -16.72
C HIS A 368 -2.31 1.03 -17.65
N LEU A 369 -2.66 -0.19 -17.21
CA LEU A 369 -2.57 -1.37 -18.09
C LEU A 369 -3.36 -1.23 -19.39
N ARG A 370 -4.53 -0.58 -19.35
CA ARG A 370 -5.34 -0.33 -20.56
C ARG A 370 -4.67 0.62 -21.54
N SER A 371 -3.70 1.43 -21.09
CA SER A 371 -2.94 2.32 -21.97
C SER A 371 -1.95 1.56 -22.85
N LEU A 372 -1.59 0.34 -22.47
CA LEU A 372 -0.71 -0.55 -23.24
C LEU A 372 -1.46 -1.34 -24.32
N LEU A 373 -2.78 -1.15 -24.43
CA LEU A 373 -3.63 -1.84 -25.38
C LEU A 373 -3.98 -0.90 -26.52
N ASP A 374 -4.01 -1.44 -27.74
CA ASP A 374 -4.50 -0.74 -28.92
C ASP A 374 -5.63 -1.54 -29.59
N PHE A 375 -6.46 -0.85 -30.35
CA PHE A 375 -7.56 -1.45 -31.09
C PHE A 375 -7.05 -2.02 -32.41
N SER A 376 -7.34 -3.31 -32.65
CA SER A 376 -7.17 -3.91 -33.98
C SER A 376 -8.37 -3.56 -34.86
N TYR A 377 -8.24 -2.51 -35.65
CA TYR A 377 -9.31 -2.07 -36.57
C TYR A 377 -9.44 -2.97 -37.80
N ASP A 378 -10.65 -3.01 -38.38
CA ASP A 378 -10.90 -3.72 -39.63
C ASP A 378 -10.15 -3.04 -40.79
N PRO A 379 -9.35 -3.78 -41.59
CA PRO A 379 -8.63 -3.22 -42.72
C PRO A 379 -9.53 -2.63 -43.81
N ASN A 380 -10.81 -3.01 -43.85
CA ASN A 380 -11.80 -2.46 -44.79
C ASN A 380 -12.37 -1.09 -44.35
N GLY A 381 -11.95 -0.57 -43.19
CA GLY A 381 -12.36 0.74 -42.67
C GLY A 381 -13.51 0.70 -41.68
N GLY A 382 -13.92 1.88 -41.20
CA GLY A 382 -15.03 2.04 -40.26
C GLY A 382 -16.40 2.21 -40.94
N ILE A 383 -17.46 2.17 -40.14
CA ILE A 383 -18.84 2.43 -40.58
C ILE A 383 -19.20 3.92 -40.47
N PRO A 384 -20.21 4.40 -41.20
CA PRO A 384 -20.77 5.74 -41.01
C PRO A 384 -21.30 5.96 -39.59
N LEU A 385 -21.19 7.19 -39.06
CA LEU A 385 -21.55 7.50 -37.66
C LEU A 385 -23.06 7.33 -37.41
N GLU A 386 -23.88 7.56 -38.42
CA GLU A 386 -25.32 7.36 -38.42
C GLU A 386 -25.75 5.90 -38.23
N GLU A 387 -24.87 4.93 -38.52
CA GLU A 387 -25.10 3.51 -38.25
C GLU A 387 -24.74 3.11 -36.81
N VAL A 388 -24.01 3.95 -36.09
CA VAL A 388 -23.65 3.72 -34.68
C VAL A 388 -24.88 3.91 -33.80
N GLU A 389 -24.97 3.13 -32.72
CA GLU A 389 -26.07 3.27 -31.76
C GLU A 389 -26.20 4.72 -31.24
N PRO A 390 -27.42 5.27 -31.14
CA PRO A 390 -27.60 6.67 -30.79
C PRO A 390 -27.19 6.94 -29.33
N VAL A 391 -26.78 8.18 -29.05
CA VAL A 391 -26.38 8.64 -27.70
C VAL A 391 -27.45 8.32 -26.65
N SER A 392 -28.74 8.50 -26.99
CA SER A 392 -29.87 8.20 -26.12
C SER A 392 -29.98 6.72 -25.70
N SER A 393 -29.34 5.80 -26.44
CA SER A 393 -29.17 4.40 -26.08
C SER A 393 -27.93 4.20 -25.20
N ILE A 394 -26.77 4.75 -25.63
CA ILE A 394 -25.48 4.60 -24.94
C ILE A 394 -25.54 5.10 -23.50
N VAL A 395 -26.09 6.30 -23.27
CA VAL A 395 -26.09 6.94 -21.94
C VAL A 395 -26.86 6.14 -20.88
N LYS A 396 -27.78 5.26 -21.28
CA LYS A 396 -28.50 4.36 -20.36
C LYS A 396 -27.58 3.31 -19.72
N ARG A 397 -26.41 3.06 -20.31
CA ARG A 397 -25.36 2.19 -19.76
C ARG A 397 -24.53 2.91 -18.70
N PHE A 398 -24.56 4.24 -18.65
CA PHE A 398 -23.82 5.01 -17.66
C PHE A 398 -24.52 4.98 -16.30
N LYS A 399 -23.73 4.73 -15.26
CA LYS A 399 -24.14 4.77 -13.88
C LYS A 399 -23.23 5.74 -13.13
N ALA A 400 -23.80 6.61 -12.30
CA ALA A 400 -22.97 7.36 -11.37
C ALA A 400 -22.47 6.42 -10.27
N ALA A 401 -21.21 6.57 -9.89
CA ALA A 401 -20.63 5.83 -8.78
C ALA A 401 -21.37 6.15 -7.47
N ALA A 402 -21.35 5.18 -6.55
CA ALA A 402 -21.98 5.31 -5.24
C ALA A 402 -21.18 6.28 -4.36
N MET A 403 -21.71 7.47 -4.13
CA MET A 403 -21.11 8.50 -3.28
C MET A 403 -22.14 8.94 -2.25
N SER A 404 -21.84 8.76 -0.96
CA SER A 404 -22.85 8.95 0.08
C SER A 404 -23.22 10.41 0.27
N TYR A 405 -24.50 10.64 0.57
CA TYR A 405 -24.92 11.83 1.31
C TYR A 405 -24.12 11.91 2.63
N GLY A 406 -23.62 13.11 2.95
CA GLY A 406 -22.66 13.34 4.03
C GLY A 406 -21.20 13.34 3.55
N ALA A 407 -20.82 12.46 2.61
CA ALA A 407 -19.54 12.62 1.92
C ALA A 407 -19.63 13.77 0.90
N LEU A 408 -20.72 13.79 0.11
CA LEU A 408 -21.14 14.91 -0.71
C LEU A 408 -22.18 15.77 0.02
N SER A 409 -22.35 17.01 -0.45
CA SER A 409 -23.50 17.84 -0.05
C SER A 409 -24.80 17.29 -0.66
N SER A 410 -25.95 17.70 -0.11
CA SER A 410 -27.27 17.38 -0.66
C SER A 410 -27.40 17.87 -2.10
N GLU A 411 -26.95 19.09 -2.39
CA GLU A 411 -27.05 19.71 -3.71
C GLU A 411 -26.27 18.90 -4.76
N ALA A 412 -25.04 18.49 -4.42
CA ALA A 412 -24.23 17.68 -5.32
C ALA A 412 -24.87 16.29 -5.56
N HIS A 413 -25.34 15.65 -4.50
CA HIS A 413 -25.96 14.33 -4.59
C HIS A 413 -27.26 14.36 -5.42
N GLU A 414 -28.13 15.34 -5.19
CA GLU A 414 -29.39 15.51 -5.91
C GLU A 414 -29.16 15.90 -7.37
N THR A 415 -28.20 16.79 -7.65
CA THR A 415 -27.85 17.20 -9.01
C THR A 415 -27.48 15.98 -9.88
N ILE A 416 -26.67 15.06 -9.34
CA ILE A 416 -26.27 13.83 -10.04
C ILE A 416 -27.49 12.95 -10.33
N ALA A 417 -28.38 12.80 -9.34
CA ALA A 417 -29.58 11.97 -9.50
C ALA A 417 -30.54 12.53 -10.57
N ILE A 418 -30.83 13.83 -10.49
CA ILE A 418 -31.67 14.53 -11.48
C ILE A 418 -31.07 14.39 -12.88
N ALA A 419 -29.77 14.65 -13.04
CA ALA A 419 -29.10 14.57 -14.33
C ALA A 419 -29.22 13.17 -14.96
N LEU A 420 -28.91 12.11 -14.21
CA LEU A 420 -29.00 10.75 -14.75
C LEU A 420 -30.42 10.28 -14.97
N ASN A 421 -31.37 10.69 -14.12
CA ASN A 421 -32.78 10.35 -14.33
C ASN A 421 -33.32 10.97 -15.63
N ARG A 422 -32.98 12.23 -15.91
CA ARG A 422 -33.32 12.90 -17.18
C ARG A 422 -32.70 12.23 -18.40
N LEU A 423 -31.46 11.74 -18.26
CA LEU A 423 -30.75 11.03 -19.33
C LEU A 423 -31.19 9.56 -19.49
N GLY A 424 -32.01 9.03 -18.58
CA GLY A 424 -32.38 7.61 -18.56
C GLY A 424 -31.28 6.68 -18.03
N GLY A 425 -30.21 7.23 -17.45
CA GLY A 425 -29.19 6.51 -16.70
C GLY A 425 -29.66 6.18 -15.27
N ARG A 426 -28.69 5.81 -14.41
CA ARG A 426 -28.97 5.49 -13.00
C ARG A 426 -27.94 6.11 -12.06
N SER A 427 -28.39 6.85 -11.06
CA SER A 427 -27.57 7.27 -9.92
C SER A 427 -27.66 6.27 -8.76
N ASN A 428 -26.72 6.39 -7.82
CA ASN A 428 -26.59 5.50 -6.67
C ASN A 428 -26.46 6.31 -5.37
N THR A 429 -27.20 5.94 -4.34
CA THR A 429 -27.25 6.63 -3.04
C THR A 429 -25.95 6.62 -2.24
N GLY A 430 -25.06 5.67 -2.50
CA GLY A 430 -23.96 5.41 -1.58
C GLY A 430 -24.41 4.96 -0.19
N GLU A 431 -23.49 4.99 0.76
CA GLU A 431 -23.69 4.40 2.10
C GLU A 431 -24.56 5.23 3.03
N GLY A 432 -24.94 6.46 2.67
CA GLY A 432 -25.49 7.46 3.59
C GLY A 432 -27.02 7.45 3.76
N GLY A 433 -27.72 6.58 3.03
CA GLY A 433 -29.18 6.63 2.93
C GLY A 433 -29.67 7.71 1.97
N GLU A 434 -30.98 7.91 1.93
CA GLU A 434 -31.62 8.94 1.10
C GLU A 434 -32.92 9.44 1.77
N PRO A 435 -33.19 10.75 1.82
CA PRO A 435 -34.43 11.30 2.39
C PRO A 435 -35.71 10.74 1.72
N GLU A 436 -36.76 10.46 2.52
CA GLU A 436 -37.99 9.84 2.00
C GLU A 436 -38.72 10.71 0.97
N GLU A 437 -38.66 12.03 1.13
CA GLU A 437 -39.24 13.00 0.19
C GLU A 437 -38.69 12.87 -1.24
N ARG A 438 -37.48 12.30 -1.39
CA ARG A 438 -36.87 12.11 -2.70
C ARG A 438 -37.43 10.90 -3.43
N TYR A 439 -38.03 9.92 -2.76
CA TYR A 439 -38.39 8.62 -3.36
C TYR A 439 -39.36 8.69 -4.54
N GLN A 440 -40.19 9.73 -4.59
CA GLN A 440 -41.13 9.98 -5.68
C GLN A 440 -40.79 11.24 -6.49
N SER A 441 -39.60 11.80 -6.26
CA SER A 441 -39.12 13.00 -6.94
C SER A 441 -38.19 12.65 -8.10
N GLU A 442 -37.92 13.63 -8.96
CA GLU A 442 -36.90 13.52 -10.03
C GLU A 442 -35.48 13.27 -9.47
N SER A 443 -35.25 13.58 -8.19
CA SER A 443 -33.96 13.34 -7.53
C SER A 443 -33.85 11.95 -6.90
N ASN A 444 -34.83 11.05 -7.05
CA ASN A 444 -34.74 9.69 -6.50
C ASN A 444 -33.55 8.93 -7.12
N SER A 445 -32.67 8.35 -6.31
CA SER A 445 -31.59 7.51 -6.87
C SER A 445 -32.10 6.13 -7.24
N LYS A 446 -31.98 5.72 -8.49
CA LYS A 446 -32.50 4.40 -8.94
C LYS A 446 -31.77 3.22 -8.31
N ILE A 447 -30.50 3.38 -7.96
CA ILE A 447 -29.72 2.35 -7.26
C ILE A 447 -29.65 2.70 -5.78
N LYS A 448 -30.03 1.75 -4.92
CA LYS A 448 -30.03 1.89 -3.47
C LYS A 448 -28.94 0.97 -2.88
N GLN A 449 -27.97 1.54 -2.18
CA GLN A 449 -26.86 0.78 -1.63
C GLN A 449 -27.13 0.27 -0.21
N VAL A 450 -26.76 -0.99 0.04
CA VAL A 450 -26.81 -1.65 1.34
C VAL A 450 -25.36 -1.98 1.74
N ALA A 451 -24.80 -1.19 2.64
CA ALA A 451 -23.43 -1.33 3.16
C ALA A 451 -23.41 -1.83 4.61
N SER A 452 -22.22 -2.12 5.17
CA SER A 452 -22.05 -2.77 6.48
C SER A 452 -22.87 -2.14 7.62
N ALA A 453 -22.85 -0.81 7.75
CA ALA A 453 -23.54 -0.08 8.81
C ALA A 453 -25.06 0.11 8.59
N ARG A 454 -25.56 -0.21 7.38
CA ARG A 454 -26.99 -0.12 7.03
C ARG A 454 -27.63 1.26 7.28
N PHE A 455 -26.88 2.36 7.15
CA PHE A 455 -27.44 3.70 7.32
C PHE A 455 -28.57 3.98 6.32
N GLY A 456 -29.68 4.51 6.83
CA GLY A 456 -30.87 4.86 6.03
C GLY A 456 -31.58 3.67 5.38
N VAL A 457 -31.18 2.42 5.64
CA VAL A 457 -31.80 1.24 5.05
C VAL A 457 -33.12 0.94 5.76
N THR A 458 -34.23 1.28 5.11
CA THR A 458 -35.60 1.00 5.57
C THR A 458 -36.38 0.20 4.52
N SER A 459 -37.55 -0.33 4.87
CA SER A 459 -38.43 -0.99 3.89
C SER A 459 -38.81 -0.05 2.74
N LYS A 460 -39.18 1.20 3.05
CA LYS A 460 -39.51 2.22 2.04
C LYS A 460 -38.32 2.55 1.14
N TYR A 461 -37.12 2.67 1.71
CA TYR A 461 -35.87 2.90 0.96
C TYR A 461 -35.60 1.78 -0.04
N LEU A 462 -35.78 0.51 0.35
CA LEU A 462 -35.54 -0.63 -0.53
C LEU A 462 -36.60 -0.74 -1.63
N VAL A 463 -37.86 -0.42 -1.32
CA VAL A 463 -38.97 -0.44 -2.29
C VAL A 463 -38.88 0.72 -3.30
N SER A 464 -38.20 1.82 -2.97
CA SER A 464 -37.98 2.94 -3.90
C SER A 464 -36.80 2.72 -4.87
N ALA A 465 -36.13 1.56 -4.81
CA ALA A 465 -35.05 1.17 -5.70
C ALA A 465 -35.55 0.51 -7.00
N GLU A 466 -34.85 0.73 -8.11
CA GLU A 466 -34.88 -0.18 -9.26
C GLU A 466 -33.81 -1.27 -9.14
N GLU A 467 -32.69 -0.97 -8.48
CA GLU A 467 -31.56 -1.88 -8.28
C GLU A 467 -31.03 -1.74 -6.85
N ILE A 468 -30.79 -2.87 -6.18
CA ILE A 468 -30.19 -2.88 -4.84
C ILE A 468 -28.74 -3.31 -4.98
N GLN A 469 -27.82 -2.44 -4.54
CA GLN A 469 -26.40 -2.74 -4.54
C GLN A 469 -25.95 -3.18 -3.15
N ILE A 470 -25.59 -4.45 -2.99
CA ILE A 470 -24.92 -4.92 -1.78
C ILE A 470 -23.44 -4.50 -1.87
N LYS A 471 -23.06 -3.51 -1.07
CA LYS A 471 -21.66 -3.04 -1.04
C LYS A 471 -20.85 -3.93 -0.12
N LEU A 472 -19.92 -4.68 -0.71
CA LEU A 472 -18.94 -5.47 0.02
C LEU A 472 -17.65 -4.68 0.26
N ALA A 473 -17.16 -3.95 -0.74
CA ALA A 473 -15.91 -3.19 -0.68
C ALA A 473 -15.91 -2.02 -1.66
N GLN A 474 -14.88 -1.18 -1.59
CA GLN A 474 -14.58 -0.12 -2.58
C GLN A 474 -13.08 -0.08 -2.88
N GLY A 475 -12.71 0.33 -4.10
CA GLY A 475 -11.31 0.34 -4.55
C GLY A 475 -10.36 1.23 -3.75
N ALA A 476 -10.84 2.34 -3.18
CA ALA A 476 -9.99 3.26 -2.42
C ALA A 476 -9.56 2.71 -1.04
N LYS A 477 -10.35 1.79 -0.46
CA LYS A 477 -10.06 1.19 0.85
C LYS A 477 -10.71 -0.19 0.94
N PRO A 478 -10.18 -1.17 0.19
CA PRO A 478 -10.74 -2.49 0.18
C PRO A 478 -10.55 -3.19 1.53
N GLY A 479 -11.53 -3.99 1.95
CA GLY A 479 -11.52 -4.69 3.24
C GLY A 479 -11.84 -3.81 4.46
N GLU A 480 -12.20 -2.54 4.24
CA GLU A 480 -12.59 -1.58 5.29
C GLU A 480 -14.01 -1.03 5.04
N GLY A 481 -14.62 -0.44 6.08
CA GLY A 481 -15.92 0.23 5.99
C GLY A 481 -15.84 1.70 5.54
N GLY A 482 -17.00 2.32 5.30
CA GLY A 482 -17.13 3.76 5.07
C GLY A 482 -16.64 4.60 6.26
N ASN A 483 -16.09 5.78 5.99
CA ASN A 483 -15.62 6.73 7.01
C ASN A 483 -16.30 8.07 6.76
N LEU A 484 -16.91 8.64 7.78
CA LEU A 484 -17.45 9.99 7.75
C LEU A 484 -16.92 10.74 8.97
N PRO A 485 -16.14 11.83 8.79
CA PRO A 485 -15.69 12.63 9.92
C PRO A 485 -16.87 13.13 10.76
N GLY A 486 -16.75 13.10 12.08
CA GLY A 486 -17.83 13.48 12.99
C GLY A 486 -18.39 14.89 12.73
N ALA A 487 -17.53 15.83 12.33
CA ALA A 487 -17.93 17.19 11.98
C ALA A 487 -18.86 17.29 10.74
N LYS A 488 -18.97 16.23 9.94
CA LYS A 488 -19.88 16.14 8.78
C LYS A 488 -21.17 15.38 9.08
N VAL A 489 -21.36 14.92 10.32
CA VAL A 489 -22.60 14.29 10.77
C VAL A 489 -23.54 15.40 11.23
N TYR A 490 -24.21 16.03 10.26
CA TYR A 490 -25.21 17.07 10.54
C TYR A 490 -26.49 16.42 11.08
N PRO A 491 -27.16 17.02 12.08
CA PRO A 491 -28.41 16.53 12.64
C PRO A 491 -29.58 16.59 11.65
#